data_AF-A0A0F7RYD7-F1
#
_entry.id   AF-A0A0F7RYD7-F1
#
_cell.length_a   1.000
_cell.length_b   1.000
_cell.length_c   1.000
_cell.angle_alpha   90.00
_cell.angle_beta   90.00
_cell.angle_gamma   90.00
#
_symmetry.space_group_name_H-M   'P 1'
#
loop_
_entity.id
_entity.type
_entity.pdbx_description
1 polymer ?
#
loop_
_entity_poly.entity_id
_entity_poly.type
_entity_poly.pdbx_seq_one_letter_code
_entity_poly.pdbx_strand_id
1 'polypeptide(L)' 'MAKVSQPELKRFLDKRIAVNIQGGRKIQGTLRGFDMFLNLVVDDAIEQRDIAGSA' A
#
# COMPACT_ATOMS: atom_id res chain seq x y z
N MET A 1 -18.21 22.53 1.31
CA MET A 1 -17.49 21.35 1.82
C MET A 1 -16.88 20.63 0.64
N ALA A 2 -15.54 20.57 0.54
CA ALA A 2 -14.90 19.76 -0.49
C ALA A 2 -15.36 18.31 -0.29
N LYS A 3 -16.02 17.74 -1.30
CA LYS A 3 -16.36 16.32 -1.31
C LYS A 3 -15.03 15.59 -1.18
N VAL A 4 -14.79 14.96 -0.03
CA VAL A 4 -13.62 14.10 0.15
C VAL A 4 -13.78 13.01 -0.88
N SER A 5 -13.08 13.17 -2.00
CA SER A 5 -13.01 12.19 -3.06
C SER A 5 -12.50 10.92 -2.41
N GLN A 6 -13.35 9.89 -2.36
CA GLN A 6 -12.89 8.59 -1.88
C GLN A 6 -11.66 8.20 -2.71
N PRO A 7 -10.53 7.92 -2.07
CA PRO A 7 -9.33 7.52 -2.79
C PRO A 7 -9.67 6.33 -3.70
N GLU A 8 -9.25 6.40 -4.95
CA GLU A 8 -9.67 5.47 -5.99
C GLU A 8 -8.97 4.10 -5.88
N LEU A 9 -8.83 3.56 -4.67
CA LEU A 9 -8.17 2.28 -4.38
C LEU A 9 -8.86 1.10 -5.07
N LYS A 10 -10.15 1.24 -5.40
CA LYS A 10 -10.91 0.22 -6.14
C LYS A 10 -10.25 -0.18 -7.46
N ARG A 11 -9.58 0.73 -8.17
CA ARG A 11 -8.89 0.40 -9.44
C ARG A 11 -7.63 -0.43 -9.26
N PHE A 12 -7.13 -0.53 -8.03
CA PHE A 12 -5.93 -1.25 -7.66
C PHE A 12 -6.22 -2.62 -7.03
N LEU A 13 -7.50 -2.97 -6.81
CA LEU A 13 -7.88 -4.32 -6.40
C LEU A 13 -7.37 -5.36 -7.39
N ASP A 14 -6.92 -6.50 -6.84
CA ASP A 14 -6.32 -7.62 -7.57
C ASP A 14 -5.05 -7.26 -8.36
N LYS A 15 -4.47 -6.08 -8.12
CA LYS A 15 -3.19 -5.66 -8.70
C LYS A 15 -2.09 -5.67 -7.65
N ARG A 16 -0.87 -5.91 -8.13
CA ARG A 16 0.34 -5.76 -7.32
C ARG A 16 0.62 -4.27 -7.13
N ILE A 17 0.67 -3.84 -5.87
CA ILE A 17 0.90 -2.45 -5.46
C ILE A 17 2.16 -2.36 -4.61
N ALA A 18 2.79 -1.19 -4.62
CA ALA A 18 3.82 -0.82 -3.65
C ALA A 18 3.22 0.23 -2.71
N VAL A 19 3.33 0.00 -1.40
CA VAL A 19 2.77 0.86 -0.37
C VAL A 19 3.91 1.40 0.49
N ASN A 20 4.02 2.72 0.55
CA ASN A 20 4.87 3.41 1.50
C ASN A 20 4.08 3.58 2.79
N ILE A 21 4.60 3.06 3.90
CA ILE A 21 4.00 3.21 5.22
C ILE A 21 4.88 4.08 6.10
N GLN A 22 4.32 4.55 7.22
CA GLN A 22 5.06 5.36 8.18
C GLN A 22 6.28 4.60 8.74
N GLY A 23 7.30 5.37 9.10
CA GLY A 23 8.58 4.83 9.58
C GLY A 23 9.53 4.39 8.47
N GLY A 24 9.37 4.91 7.24
CA GLY A 24 10.30 4.67 6.13
C GLY A 24 10.23 3.26 5.54
N ARG A 25 9.23 2.47 5.91
CA ARG A 25 9.06 1.10 5.42
C ARG A 25 8.26 1.11 4.13
N LYS A 26 8.60 0.17 3.26
CA LYS A 26 7.91 -0.06 1.99
C LYS A 26 7.52 -1.52 1.91
N ILE A 27 6.31 -1.80 1.44
CA ILE A 27 5.85 -3.16 1.18
C ILE A 27 5.36 -3.28 -0.26
N GLN A 28 5.47 -4.47 -0.84
CA GLN A 28 4.91 -4.79 -2.14
C GLN A 28 4.10 -6.09 -2.05
N GLY A 29 2.89 -6.08 -2.60
CA GLY A 29 2.00 -7.25 -2.60
C GLY A 29 0.72 -6.96 -3.38
N THR A 30 -0.24 -7.88 -3.36
CA THR A 30 -1.49 -7.75 -4.12
C THR A 30 -2.60 -7.15 -3.25
N LEU A 31 -3.23 -6.06 -3.69
CA LEU A 31 -4.34 -5.46 -2.93
C LEU A 31 -5.60 -6.32 -3.05
N ARG A 32 -6.10 -6.84 -1.93
CA ARG A 32 -7.32 -7.66 -1.87
C ARG A 32 -8.53 -6.89 -1.33
N GLY A 33 -8.29 -5.83 -0.56
CA GLY A 33 -9.35 -5.08 0.08
C GLY A 33 -8.85 -3.80 0.71
N PHE A 34 -9.79 -2.89 0.96
CA PHE A 34 -9.57 -1.66 1.71
C PHE A 34 -10.88 -1.21 2.36
N ASP A 35 -10.80 -0.30 3.34
CA ASP A 35 -11.96 0.30 3.99
C ASP A 35 -11.92 1.84 3.95
N MET A 36 -12.92 2.48 4.58
CA MET A 36 -13.02 3.94 4.63
C MET A 36 -11.92 4.61 5.45
N PHE A 37 -11.22 3.86 6.30
CA PHE A 37 -10.11 4.34 7.13
C PHE A 37 -8.76 4.12 6.46
N LEU A 38 -8.74 3.66 5.20
CA LEU A 38 -7.52 3.35 4.44
C LEU A 38 -6.70 2.19 5.01
N ASN A 39 -7.32 1.31 5.80
CA ASN A 39 -6.68 0.04 6.12
C ASN A 39 -6.63 -0.80 4.84
N LEU A 40 -5.48 -1.43 4.58
CA LEU A 40 -5.25 -2.22 3.35
C LEU A 40 -5.09 -3.69 3.69
N VAL A 41 -5.76 -4.56 2.94
CA VAL A 41 -5.51 -5.99 2.93
C VAL A 41 -4.61 -6.31 1.76
N VAL A 42 -3.36 -6.68 2.04
CA VAL A 42 -2.33 -6.97 1.04
C VAL A 42 -1.92 -8.43 1.16
N ASP A 43 -2.13 -9.19 0.10
CA ASP A 43 -1.71 -10.59 -0.02
C ASP A 43 -0.28 -10.70 -0.54
N ASP A 44 0.41 -11.79 -0.19
CA ASP A 44 1.82 -12.03 -0.57
C ASP A 44 2.74 -10.81 -0.33
N ALA A 45 2.51 -10.10 0.78
CA ALA A 45 3.20 -8.86 1.08
C ALA A 45 4.67 -9.12 1.44
N ILE A 46 5.58 -8.46 0.73
CA ILE A 46 7.03 -8.51 0.94
C ILE A 46 7.51 -7.12 1.36
N GLU A 47 8.29 -7.05 2.44
CA GLU A 47 8.98 -5.82 2.85
C GLU A 47 10.12 -5.50 1.87
N GLN A 48 10.08 -4.31 1.28
CA GLN A 48 11.19 -3.76 0.53
C GLN A 48 12.15 -3.06 1.50
N ARG A 49 13.29 -3.69 1.76
CA ARG A 49 14.41 -3.06 2.47
C ARG A 49 15.29 -2.40 1.44
N ASP A 50 15.32 -1.07 1.44
CA ASP A 50 16.41 -0.33 0.79
C ASP A 50 17.67 -0.66 1.60
N ILE A 51 18.52 -1.58 1.11
CA ILE A 51 19.82 -1.86 1.72
C ILE A 51 20.73 -0.67 1.39
N ALA A 52 20.49 0.46 2.07
CA ALA A 52 21.45 1.54 2.16
C ALA A 52 22.43 1.19 3.30
N GLY A 53 23.32 0.22 3.07
CA GLY A 53 24.25 -0.22 4.13
C GLY A 53 25.03 -1.52 3.88
N SER A 54 25.33 -1.88 2.64
CA SER A 54 26.30 -2.94 2.32
C SER A 54 27.34 -2.44 1.32
N ALA A 55 28.18 -1.52 1.78
CA ALA A 55 29.52 -1.23 1.30
C ALA A 55 30.32 -0.63 2.46
#